data_AF-A0A7Y5QJ98-F1
#
_entry.id   AF-A0A7Y5QJ98-F1
#
_cell.length_a   1.000
_cell.length_b   1.000
_cell.length_c   1.000
_cell.angle_alpha   90.00
_cell.angle_beta   90.00
_cell.angle_gamma   90.00
#
_symmetry.space_group_name_H-M   'P 1'
#
loop_
_entity.id
_entity.type
_entity.pdbx_description
1 polymer ?
#
loop_
_entity_poly.entity_id
_entity_poly.type
_entity_poly.pdbx_seq_one_letter_code
_entity_poly.pdbx_strand_id
1 'polypeptide(L)'
;MPAHGPIDEIELLVRARHGLIVVDCPEDDRVEDVLRHVASRLSLHYYAWRRTKGVSRGGGTGDPFANDTAEPVPALGHAEREGAGIFHFPGLGQWIEDPLVAWKVRDVVDRFASRRGSLVISGPDIRLPEILRPHATFVRLPPPAHEEYRALFERVIRDHQARMPLRVELGAEERARLLYNLTGMSLVESERILTRILIEDGAVTAADIARVAAAKRKIVEQEGLLEYWTAEETMASVAGLEGLKAWLAKRRAAVEDPEGASAFGLPFPKGMLLLGVPGCGKSLCAKAVASEWRLPLLRLDPGALFDKYVGDTEKNFRRAMRTAERMAPVVLWIDEIEKAFAPSGGDQDGGVSQRVFGSFLAWLQERSGDVFVVATSNDVSRLPPEFIRKGRFDEVFFVDLPTRVARTRIFDIHLRKRRVDPAGMDLEGLAGATAGFSGAEIEQVVISALFTAFAARHAVSTEILMREVAATHPLSRTMAERLAALRAWARDRTVNADSAEWRSEVPAPARATAATL
;
A
#
# COMPACT_ATOMS: atom_id res chain seq x y z
N MET A 1 -27.54 5.07 5.77
CA MET A 1 -28.04 5.72 4.53
C MET A 1 -27.77 4.75 3.39
N PRO A 2 -28.66 4.56 2.40
CA PRO A 2 -28.35 3.64 1.30
C PRO A 2 -27.11 4.19 0.59
N ALA A 3 -26.04 3.41 0.49
CA ALA A 3 -24.86 3.81 -0.25
C ALA A 3 -25.26 3.92 -1.72
N HIS A 4 -25.55 5.14 -2.18
CA HIS A 4 -25.81 5.42 -3.59
C HIS A 4 -24.49 5.18 -4.33
N GLY A 5 -24.51 4.42 -5.43
CA GLY A 5 -23.30 4.16 -6.21
C GLY A 5 -22.75 5.48 -6.80
N PRO A 6 -21.48 5.50 -7.27
CA PRO A 6 -20.87 6.70 -7.86
C PRO A 6 -21.68 7.24 -9.07
N ILE A 7 -22.38 6.36 -9.80
CA ILE A 7 -23.29 6.74 -10.88
C ILE A 7 -24.48 7.55 -10.34
N ASP A 8 -25.11 7.07 -9.26
CA ASP A 8 -26.29 7.73 -8.67
C ASP A 8 -25.92 9.06 -8.02
N GLU A 9 -24.72 9.16 -7.43
CA GLU A 9 -24.18 10.41 -6.89
C GLU A 9 -23.97 11.45 -8.00
N ILE A 10 -23.28 11.09 -9.09
CA ILE A 10 -23.08 11.99 -10.22
C ILE A 10 -24.41 12.37 -10.88
N GLU A 11 -25.33 11.40 -11.05
CA GLU A 11 -26.67 11.68 -11.56
C GLU A 11 -27.40 12.71 -10.69
N LEU A 12 -27.36 12.55 -9.36
CA LEU A 12 -27.95 13.48 -8.41
C LEU A 12 -27.36 14.89 -8.55
N LEU A 13 -26.03 15.01 -8.66
CA LEU A 13 -25.35 16.30 -8.82
C LEU A 13 -25.74 17.00 -10.12
N VAL A 14 -25.80 16.25 -11.24
CA VAL A 14 -26.25 16.80 -12.53
C VAL A 14 -27.71 17.24 -12.45
N ARG A 15 -28.59 16.45 -11.79
CA ARG A 15 -30.00 16.81 -11.57
C ARG A 15 -30.19 18.03 -10.67
N ALA A 16 -29.34 18.15 -9.65
CA ALA A 16 -29.28 19.29 -8.74
C ALA A 16 -28.61 20.53 -9.37
N ARG A 17 -28.20 20.44 -10.65
CA ARG A 17 -27.60 21.54 -11.44
C ARG A 17 -26.28 22.05 -10.88
N HIS A 18 -25.46 21.14 -10.33
CA HIS A 18 -24.08 21.48 -10.04
C HIS A 18 -23.36 21.78 -11.37
N GLY A 19 -22.94 23.04 -11.52
CA GLY A 19 -22.34 23.53 -12.76
C GLY A 19 -20.90 23.07 -12.95
N LEU A 20 -20.17 22.79 -11.86
CA LEU A 20 -18.81 22.23 -11.88
C LEU A 20 -18.73 21.00 -10.97
N ILE A 21 -18.40 19.86 -11.58
CA ILE A 21 -18.15 18.60 -10.88
C ILE A 21 -16.69 18.22 -11.13
N VAL A 22 -15.95 17.93 -10.07
CA VAL A 22 -14.56 17.48 -10.14
C VAL A 22 -14.49 16.03 -9.73
N VAL A 23 -14.04 15.18 -10.65
CA VAL A 23 -13.97 13.74 -10.47
C VAL A 23 -12.53 13.32 -10.22
N ASP A 24 -12.23 12.90 -9.00
CA ASP A 24 -10.95 12.30 -8.66
C ASP A 24 -10.93 10.83 -9.11
N CYS A 25 -10.31 10.60 -10.27
CA CYS A 25 -10.08 9.29 -10.84
C CYS A 25 -8.87 9.34 -11.78
N PRO A 26 -7.94 8.38 -11.69
CA PRO A 26 -6.82 8.30 -12.63
C PRO A 26 -7.20 7.67 -13.99
N GLU A 27 -8.40 7.10 -14.12
CA GLU A 27 -8.86 6.37 -15.32
C GLU A 27 -9.91 7.17 -16.10
N ASP A 28 -9.46 8.03 -17.02
CA ASP A 28 -10.36 8.90 -17.81
C ASP A 28 -11.42 8.13 -18.61
N ASP A 29 -11.06 6.98 -19.18
CA ASP A 29 -12.00 6.14 -19.95
C ASP A 29 -13.16 5.64 -19.08
N ARG A 30 -12.88 5.31 -17.81
CA ARG A 30 -13.90 4.85 -16.86
C ARG A 30 -14.81 5.99 -16.41
N VAL A 31 -14.26 7.18 -16.20
CA VAL A 31 -15.07 8.39 -15.95
C VAL A 31 -15.97 8.68 -17.15
N GLU A 32 -15.42 8.61 -18.36
CA GLU A 32 -16.16 8.82 -19.60
C GLU A 32 -17.32 7.81 -19.75
N ASP A 33 -17.12 6.52 -19.47
CA ASP A 33 -18.19 5.51 -19.49
C ASP A 33 -19.30 5.79 -18.46
N VAL A 34 -18.94 6.18 -17.24
CA VAL A 34 -19.90 6.58 -16.20
C VAL A 34 -20.70 7.81 -16.64
N LEU A 35 -20.03 8.85 -17.15
CA LEU A 35 -20.70 10.07 -17.60
C LEU A 35 -21.60 9.83 -18.82
N ARG A 36 -21.21 8.95 -19.75
CA ARG A 36 -22.07 8.53 -20.87
C ARG A 36 -23.32 7.82 -20.36
N HIS A 37 -23.18 6.94 -19.38
CA HIS A 37 -24.32 6.26 -18.77
C HIS A 37 -25.28 7.23 -18.08
N VAL A 38 -24.75 8.18 -17.29
CA VAL A 38 -25.55 9.24 -16.64
C VAL A 38 -26.24 10.14 -17.67
N ALA A 39 -25.53 10.57 -18.72
CA ALA A 39 -26.10 11.37 -19.79
C ALA A 39 -27.29 10.66 -20.47
N SER A 40 -27.14 9.36 -20.75
CA SER A 40 -28.20 8.53 -21.32
C SER A 40 -29.43 8.46 -20.41
N ARG A 41 -29.25 8.17 -19.11
CA ARG A 41 -30.35 8.12 -18.12
C ARG A 41 -31.10 9.44 -17.99
N LEU A 42 -30.38 10.56 -18.08
CA LEU A 42 -30.94 11.91 -17.97
C LEU A 42 -31.44 12.46 -19.32
N SER A 43 -31.31 11.70 -20.41
CA SER A 43 -31.61 12.15 -21.77
C SER A 43 -30.88 13.46 -22.13
N LEU A 44 -29.63 13.59 -21.68
CA LEU A 44 -28.74 14.72 -21.97
C LEU A 44 -27.70 14.32 -23.02
N HIS A 45 -27.16 15.31 -23.72
CA HIS A 45 -26.02 15.08 -24.60
C HIS A 45 -24.73 15.01 -23.78
N TYR A 46 -23.87 14.08 -24.16
CA TYR A 46 -22.50 13.96 -23.64
C TYR A 46 -21.53 14.57 -24.65
N TYR A 47 -20.62 15.41 -24.16
CA TYR A 47 -19.55 16.02 -24.92
C TYR A 47 -18.22 15.67 -24.26
N ALA A 48 -17.23 15.26 -25.05
CA ALA A 48 -15.89 14.93 -24.57
C ALA A 48 -14.86 15.84 -25.23
N TRP A 49 -14.01 16.47 -24.44
CA TRP A 49 -12.86 17.23 -24.93
C TRP A 49 -11.61 16.35 -24.97
N ARG A 50 -10.92 16.33 -26.10
CA ARG A 50 -9.61 15.69 -26.25
C ARG A 50 -8.62 16.72 -26.76
N ARG A 51 -7.55 16.99 -26.01
CA ARG A 51 -6.55 18.03 -26.35
C ARG A 51 -6.06 18.00 -27.81
N THR A 52 -5.84 16.81 -28.38
CA THR A 52 -5.29 16.68 -29.74
C THR A 52 -6.34 16.82 -30.85
N LYS A 53 -7.63 16.81 -30.53
CA LYS A 53 -8.71 16.77 -31.53
C LYS A 53 -9.79 17.84 -31.33
N GLY A 54 -10.03 18.24 -30.08
CA GLY A 54 -11.08 19.16 -29.67
C GLY A 54 -12.27 18.48 -29.01
N VAL A 55 -13.39 19.18 -28.96
CA VAL A 55 -14.66 18.70 -28.39
C VAL A 55 -15.41 17.86 -29.41
N SER A 56 -15.88 16.67 -29.04
CA SER A 56 -16.83 15.88 -29.83
C SER A 56 -18.09 15.57 -29.02
N ARG A 57 -19.21 15.41 -29.72
CA ARG A 57 -20.47 14.95 -29.14
C ARG A 57 -20.53 13.44 -29.21
N GLY A 58 -20.79 12.75 -28.10
CA GLY A 58 -20.81 11.29 -28.02
C GLY A 58 -19.48 10.67 -27.57
N GLY A 59 -18.35 11.28 -27.93
CA GLY A 59 -17.00 10.91 -27.47
C GLY A 59 -16.49 9.57 -28.01
N GLY A 60 -17.20 8.95 -28.96
CA GLY A 60 -16.90 7.63 -29.53
C GLY A 60 -16.01 7.70 -30.78
N THR A 61 -15.64 6.53 -31.31
CA THR A 61 -14.91 6.42 -32.58
C THR A 61 -15.81 6.77 -33.75
N GLY A 62 -15.54 7.91 -34.40
CA GLY A 62 -16.26 8.36 -35.60
C GLY A 62 -17.07 9.65 -35.43
N ASP A 63 -17.20 10.17 -34.21
CA ASP A 63 -17.91 11.44 -33.96
C ASP A 63 -17.11 12.65 -34.50
N PRO A 64 -17.77 13.61 -35.17
CA PRO A 64 -17.10 14.81 -35.66
C PRO A 64 -16.64 15.71 -34.50
N PHE A 65 -15.43 16.26 -34.63
CA PHE A 65 -14.86 17.21 -33.67
C PHE A 65 -15.21 18.64 -34.06
N ALA A 66 -15.46 19.49 -33.07
CA ALA A 66 -15.66 20.92 -33.27
C ALA A 66 -14.33 21.59 -33.66
N ASN A 67 -14.35 22.39 -34.72
CA ASN A 67 -13.18 23.11 -35.22
C ASN A 67 -12.58 24.03 -34.15
N ASP A 68 -11.26 24.14 -34.12
CA ASP A 68 -10.49 25.06 -33.27
C ASP A 68 -10.73 24.93 -31.76
N THR A 69 -11.13 23.74 -31.30
CA THR A 69 -11.38 23.44 -29.87
C THR A 69 -10.29 22.60 -29.22
N ALA A 70 -9.10 22.48 -29.83
CA ALA A 70 -7.97 21.76 -29.24
C ALA A 70 -7.47 22.43 -27.95
N GLU A 71 -7.45 23.77 -27.92
CA GLU A 71 -7.04 24.56 -26.75
C GLU A 71 -8.18 24.71 -25.72
N PRO A 72 -7.86 24.82 -24.41
CA PRO A 72 -8.86 24.86 -23.35
C PRO A 72 -9.91 25.97 -23.47
N VAL A 73 -9.48 27.21 -23.74
CA VAL A 73 -10.38 28.37 -23.77
C VAL A 73 -11.39 28.29 -24.92
N PRO A 74 -10.99 28.00 -26.17
CA PRO A 74 -11.94 27.75 -27.26
C PRO A 74 -12.90 26.58 -27.00
N ALA A 75 -12.42 25.49 -26.39
CA ALA A 75 -13.25 24.34 -26.04
C ALA A 75 -14.31 24.69 -24.98
N LEU A 76 -13.92 25.43 -23.94
CA LEU A 76 -14.85 25.96 -22.94
C LEU A 76 -15.85 26.94 -23.56
N GLY A 77 -15.42 27.74 -24.54
CA GLY A 77 -16.31 28.60 -25.33
C GLY A 77 -17.34 27.81 -26.13
N HIS A 78 -16.99 26.62 -26.66
CA HIS A 78 -17.96 25.72 -27.27
C HIS A 78 -18.99 25.22 -26.24
N ALA A 79 -18.53 24.77 -25.07
CA ALA A 79 -19.40 24.30 -23.99
C ALA A 79 -20.38 25.40 -23.52
N GLU A 80 -19.91 26.64 -23.40
CA GLU A 80 -20.75 27.79 -23.04
C GLU A 80 -21.88 28.05 -24.06
N ARG A 81 -21.57 27.96 -25.36
CA ARG A 81 -22.53 28.19 -26.45
C ARG A 81 -23.63 27.14 -26.48
N GLU A 82 -23.24 25.86 -26.42
CA GLU A 82 -24.18 24.73 -26.37
C GLU A 82 -25.07 24.83 -25.11
N GLY A 83 -24.46 25.05 -23.95
CA GLY A 83 -25.16 25.45 -22.72
C GLY A 83 -25.98 24.35 -22.02
N ALA A 84 -26.19 23.18 -22.63
CA ALA A 84 -26.91 22.06 -22.04
C ALA A 84 -26.25 20.73 -22.40
N GLY A 85 -26.18 19.82 -21.43
CA GLY A 85 -25.44 18.55 -21.56
C GLY A 85 -24.36 18.37 -20.49
N ILE A 86 -23.71 17.22 -20.53
CA ILE A 86 -22.56 16.89 -19.70
C ILE A 86 -21.30 17.10 -20.53
N PHE A 87 -20.44 18.02 -20.08
CA PHE A 87 -19.22 18.40 -20.77
C PHE A 87 -18.02 17.85 -20.00
N HIS A 88 -17.40 16.79 -20.51
CA HIS A 88 -16.26 16.14 -19.88
C HIS A 88 -14.94 16.67 -20.44
N PHE A 89 -14.11 17.23 -19.56
CA PHE A 89 -12.82 17.84 -19.84
C PHE A 89 -11.71 17.10 -19.09
N PRO A 90 -11.30 15.90 -19.55
CA PRO A 90 -10.22 15.15 -18.92
C PRO A 90 -8.91 15.93 -18.99
N GLY A 91 -8.20 15.99 -17.86
CA GLY A 91 -6.89 16.63 -17.77
C GLY A 91 -6.90 18.17 -17.71
N LEU A 92 -8.05 18.85 -17.83
CA LEU A 92 -8.13 20.32 -17.73
C LEU A 92 -7.58 20.86 -16.40
N GLY A 93 -7.56 20.03 -15.35
CA GLY A 93 -6.96 20.35 -14.06
C GLY A 93 -5.48 20.78 -14.12
N GLN A 94 -4.73 20.45 -15.16
CA GLN A 94 -3.34 20.91 -15.32
C GLN A 94 -3.24 22.41 -15.67
N TRP A 95 -4.29 22.99 -16.24
CA TRP A 95 -4.35 24.40 -16.67
C TRP A 95 -5.34 25.22 -15.86
N ILE A 96 -6.04 24.60 -14.91
CA ILE A 96 -7.06 25.29 -14.12
C ILE A 96 -6.45 26.39 -13.23
N GLU A 97 -5.15 26.34 -12.95
CA GLU A 97 -4.40 27.39 -12.24
C GLU A 97 -4.13 28.63 -13.12
N ASP A 98 -4.22 28.51 -14.46
CA ASP A 98 -4.15 29.68 -15.35
C ASP A 98 -5.37 30.59 -15.12
N PRO A 99 -5.17 31.88 -14.78
CA PRO A 99 -6.27 32.79 -14.50
C PRO A 99 -7.30 32.88 -15.64
N LEU A 100 -6.87 32.88 -16.91
CA LEU A 100 -7.76 32.98 -18.05
C LEU A 100 -8.65 31.72 -18.18
N VAL A 101 -8.06 30.55 -17.97
CA VAL A 101 -8.80 29.27 -17.99
C VAL A 101 -9.77 29.21 -16.80
N ALA A 102 -9.31 29.59 -15.61
CA ALA A 102 -10.14 29.61 -14.40
C ALA A 102 -11.36 30.53 -14.55
N TRP A 103 -11.16 31.75 -15.04
CA TRP A 103 -12.24 32.68 -15.34
C TRP A 103 -13.18 32.13 -16.43
N LYS A 104 -12.63 31.52 -17.47
CA LYS A 104 -13.47 30.92 -18.52
C LYS A 104 -14.33 29.77 -18.00
N VAL A 105 -13.79 28.94 -17.11
CA VAL A 105 -14.57 27.91 -16.41
C VAL A 105 -15.68 28.55 -15.57
N ARG A 106 -15.39 29.63 -14.85
CA ARG A 106 -16.40 30.37 -14.07
C ARG A 106 -17.55 30.84 -14.95
N ASP A 107 -17.26 31.44 -16.11
CA ASP A 107 -18.27 31.91 -17.06
C ASP A 107 -19.18 30.77 -17.56
N VAL A 108 -18.59 29.62 -17.90
CA VAL A 108 -19.32 28.41 -18.33
C VAL A 108 -20.24 27.92 -17.21
N VAL A 109 -19.74 27.87 -15.98
CA VAL A 109 -20.49 27.40 -14.80
C VAL A 109 -21.66 28.33 -14.49
N ASP A 110 -21.48 29.65 -14.58
CA ASP A 110 -22.56 30.63 -14.39
C ASP A 110 -23.62 30.50 -15.49
N ARG A 111 -23.21 30.25 -16.74
CA ARG A 111 -24.14 29.93 -17.85
C ARG A 111 -24.98 28.70 -17.52
N PHE A 112 -24.35 27.66 -16.99
CA PHE A 112 -24.97 26.37 -16.67
C PHE A 112 -25.97 26.45 -15.51
N ALA A 113 -25.82 27.39 -14.58
CA ALA A 113 -26.82 27.60 -13.52
C ALA A 113 -28.24 27.88 -14.07
N SER A 114 -28.31 28.56 -15.23
CA SER A 114 -29.57 28.89 -15.91
C SER A 114 -30.08 27.81 -16.88
N ARG A 115 -29.27 26.77 -17.18
CA ARG A 115 -29.55 25.72 -18.15
C ARG A 115 -29.36 24.33 -17.52
N ARG A 116 -29.52 23.26 -18.29
CA ARG A 116 -29.23 21.87 -17.84
C ARG A 116 -27.83 21.46 -18.28
N GLY A 117 -26.83 22.25 -17.91
CA GLY A 117 -25.42 22.00 -18.23
C GLY A 117 -24.62 21.61 -16.98
N SER A 118 -23.65 20.72 -17.14
CA SER A 118 -22.65 20.42 -16.11
C SER A 118 -21.28 20.28 -16.75
N LEU A 119 -20.30 20.99 -16.23
CA LEU A 119 -18.88 20.84 -16.60
C LEU A 119 -18.25 19.82 -15.65
N VAL A 120 -17.64 18.79 -16.20
CA VAL A 120 -16.97 17.73 -15.45
C VAL A 120 -15.48 17.76 -15.77
N ILE A 121 -14.64 17.95 -14.75
CA ILE A 121 -13.19 17.88 -14.86
C ILE A 121 -12.73 16.59 -14.18
N SER A 122 -12.07 15.69 -14.92
CA SER A 122 -11.50 14.46 -14.37
C SER A 122 -9.98 14.52 -14.30
N GLY A 123 -9.43 13.81 -13.32
CA GLY A 123 -8.00 13.59 -13.17
C GLY A 123 -7.59 13.44 -11.70
N PRO A 124 -6.38 12.92 -11.45
CA PRO A 124 -5.90 12.71 -10.09
C PRO A 124 -5.47 14.04 -9.44
N ASP A 125 -5.78 14.21 -8.15
CA ASP A 125 -5.29 15.29 -7.27
C ASP A 125 -5.48 16.73 -7.84
N ILE A 126 -6.62 17.03 -8.48
CA ILE A 126 -6.90 18.34 -9.06
C ILE A 126 -7.00 19.43 -7.97
N ARG A 127 -6.18 20.48 -8.09
CA ARG A 127 -6.22 21.66 -7.23
C ARG A 127 -6.97 22.80 -7.91
N LEU A 128 -8.07 23.25 -7.32
CA LEU A 128 -8.84 24.38 -7.84
C LEU A 128 -8.40 25.72 -7.24
N PRO A 129 -8.34 26.80 -8.04
CA PRO A 129 -8.18 28.16 -7.55
C PRO A 129 -9.38 28.60 -6.69
N GLU A 130 -9.16 29.57 -5.79
CA GLU A 130 -10.18 30.07 -4.86
C GLU A 130 -11.48 30.52 -5.56
N ILE A 131 -11.39 31.07 -6.76
CA ILE A 131 -12.56 31.53 -7.52
C ILE A 131 -13.52 30.40 -7.93
N LEU A 132 -13.01 29.16 -8.06
CA LEU A 132 -13.81 28.01 -8.50
C LEU A 132 -14.29 27.13 -7.35
N ARG A 133 -13.61 27.16 -6.20
CA ARG A 133 -13.93 26.29 -5.04
C ARG A 133 -15.39 26.37 -4.57
N PRO A 134 -16.02 27.56 -4.46
CA PRO A 134 -17.42 27.67 -4.03
C PRO A 134 -18.43 27.04 -4.99
N HIS A 135 -18.02 26.81 -6.24
CA HIS A 135 -18.89 26.33 -7.32
C HIS A 135 -18.63 24.87 -7.69
N ALA A 136 -17.57 24.28 -7.15
CA ALA A 136 -17.16 22.93 -7.44
C ALA A 136 -17.73 21.94 -6.44
N THR A 137 -18.09 20.75 -6.92
CA THR A 137 -18.40 19.60 -6.07
C THR A 137 -17.47 18.46 -6.42
N PHE A 138 -16.80 17.93 -5.40
CA PHE A 138 -15.82 16.86 -5.57
C PHE A 138 -16.51 15.51 -5.42
N VAL A 139 -16.25 14.62 -6.37
CA VAL A 139 -16.68 13.22 -6.35
C VAL A 139 -15.46 12.34 -6.52
N ARG A 140 -15.32 11.29 -5.71
CA ARG A 140 -14.26 10.31 -5.86
C ARG A 140 -14.85 9.04 -6.47
N LEU A 141 -14.35 8.62 -7.63
CA LEU A 141 -14.73 7.32 -8.16
C LEU A 141 -13.96 6.24 -7.38
N PRO A 142 -14.64 5.27 -6.74
CA PRO A 142 -13.96 4.15 -6.10
C PRO A 142 -13.24 3.30 -7.14
N PRO A 143 -12.25 2.45 -6.77
CA PRO A 143 -11.65 1.49 -7.71
C PRO A 143 -12.72 0.58 -8.36
N PRO A 144 -12.41 -0.08 -9.48
CA PRO A 144 -13.38 -0.95 -10.15
C PRO A 144 -13.92 -2.03 -9.23
N ALA A 145 -15.24 -2.20 -9.21
CA ALA A 145 -15.89 -3.23 -8.43
C ALA A 145 -15.65 -4.63 -9.03
N HIS A 146 -15.83 -5.68 -8.23
CA HIS A 146 -15.67 -7.07 -8.70
C HIS A 146 -16.57 -7.38 -9.91
N GLU A 147 -17.77 -6.81 -9.96
CA GLU A 147 -18.70 -6.94 -11.08
C GLU A 147 -18.16 -6.31 -12.38
N GLU A 148 -17.42 -5.20 -12.30
CA GLU A 148 -16.80 -4.55 -13.46
C GLU A 148 -15.72 -5.47 -14.07
N TYR A 149 -14.89 -6.12 -13.24
CA TYR A 149 -13.89 -7.09 -13.73
C TYR A 149 -14.54 -8.34 -14.34
N ARG A 150 -15.65 -8.83 -13.76
CA ARG A 150 -16.42 -9.94 -14.32
C ARG A 150 -16.99 -9.58 -15.69
N ALA A 151 -17.63 -8.41 -15.81
CA ALA A 151 -18.17 -7.92 -17.07
C ALA A 151 -17.08 -7.71 -18.13
N LEU A 152 -15.91 -7.18 -17.72
CA LEU A 152 -14.74 -7.06 -18.58
C LEU A 152 -14.28 -8.42 -19.09
N PHE A 153 -14.11 -9.41 -18.21
CA PHE A 153 -13.68 -10.75 -18.58
C PHE A 153 -14.65 -11.38 -19.59
N GLU A 154 -15.95 -11.33 -19.32
CA GLU A 154 -16.98 -11.87 -20.22
C GLU A 154 -16.99 -11.15 -21.58
N ARG A 155 -16.82 -9.82 -21.59
CA ARG A 155 -16.70 -9.02 -22.81
C ARG A 155 -15.50 -9.44 -23.65
N VAL A 156 -14.31 -9.47 -23.05
CA VAL A 156 -13.05 -9.81 -23.74
C VAL A 156 -13.12 -11.21 -24.36
N ILE A 157 -13.67 -12.18 -23.63
CA ILE A 157 -13.86 -13.55 -24.13
C ILE A 157 -14.81 -13.56 -25.33
N ARG A 158 -15.98 -12.93 -25.21
CA ARG A 158 -16.98 -12.87 -26.29
C ARG A 158 -16.42 -12.21 -27.56
N ASP A 159 -15.73 -11.09 -27.41
CA ASP A 159 -15.21 -10.31 -28.54
C ASP A 159 -14.12 -11.07 -29.30
N HIS A 160 -13.31 -11.89 -28.60
CA HIS A 160 -12.26 -12.71 -29.22
C HIS A 160 -12.79 -14.06 -29.73
N GLN A 161 -13.76 -14.69 -29.05
CA GLN A 161 -14.45 -15.90 -29.55
C GLN A 161 -15.09 -15.68 -30.92
N ALA A 162 -15.56 -14.47 -31.22
CA ALA A 162 -16.10 -14.11 -32.53
C ALA A 162 -15.05 -14.07 -33.65
N ARG A 163 -13.75 -13.99 -33.31
CA ARG A 163 -12.64 -13.78 -34.25
C ARG A 163 -11.67 -14.95 -34.32
N MET A 164 -11.56 -15.76 -33.27
CA MET A 164 -10.65 -16.89 -33.17
C MET A 164 -11.24 -18.05 -32.33
N PRO A 165 -10.85 -19.31 -32.59
CA PRO A 165 -11.23 -20.42 -31.73
C PRO A 165 -10.59 -20.24 -30.35
N LEU A 166 -11.43 -20.17 -29.31
CA LEU A 166 -11.01 -19.89 -27.94
C LEU A 166 -11.62 -20.91 -26.99
N ARG A 167 -10.78 -21.50 -26.12
CA ARG A 167 -11.21 -22.47 -25.10
C ARG A 167 -11.09 -21.87 -23.70
N VAL A 168 -12.17 -21.88 -22.94
CA VAL A 168 -12.15 -21.47 -21.52
C VAL A 168 -12.22 -22.72 -20.66
N GLU A 169 -11.08 -23.11 -20.10
CA GLU A 169 -10.90 -24.31 -19.27
C GLU A 169 -10.69 -23.86 -17.82
N LEU A 170 -11.68 -23.15 -17.28
CA LEU A 170 -11.68 -22.67 -15.89
C LEU A 170 -12.94 -23.13 -15.17
N GLY A 171 -12.75 -23.80 -14.03
CA GLY A 171 -13.82 -24.02 -13.05
C GLY A 171 -14.29 -22.70 -12.40
N ALA A 172 -15.38 -22.78 -11.62
CA ALA A 172 -15.92 -21.61 -10.91
C ALA A 172 -14.91 -20.99 -9.94
N GLU A 173 -14.18 -21.83 -9.18
CA GLU A 173 -13.16 -21.40 -8.23
C GLU A 173 -11.95 -20.76 -8.93
N GLU A 174 -11.47 -21.36 -10.02
CA GLU A 174 -10.32 -20.86 -10.77
C GLU A 174 -10.64 -19.52 -11.47
N ARG A 175 -11.86 -19.38 -11.99
CA ARG A 175 -12.36 -18.11 -12.51
C ARG A 175 -12.40 -17.04 -11.43
N ALA A 176 -12.93 -17.36 -10.25
CA ALA A 176 -12.95 -16.42 -9.12
C ALA A 176 -11.52 -15.99 -8.73
N ARG A 177 -10.57 -16.93 -8.69
CA ARG A 177 -9.16 -16.64 -8.43
C ARG A 177 -8.51 -15.78 -9.51
N LEU A 178 -8.82 -16.01 -10.79
CA LEU A 178 -8.32 -15.18 -11.88
C LEU A 178 -8.84 -13.75 -11.77
N LEU A 179 -10.14 -13.57 -11.54
CA LEU A 179 -10.76 -12.25 -11.34
C LEU A 179 -10.19 -11.55 -10.10
N TYR A 180 -9.97 -12.29 -9.02
CA TYR A 180 -9.31 -11.78 -7.82
C TYR A 180 -7.86 -11.34 -8.09
N ASN A 181 -7.13 -12.00 -8.99
CA ASN A 181 -5.81 -11.52 -9.39
C ASN A 181 -5.86 -10.29 -10.30
N LEU A 182 -7.00 -9.99 -10.91
CA LEU A 182 -7.23 -8.75 -11.67
C LEU A 182 -7.61 -7.56 -10.79
N THR A 183 -8.21 -7.81 -9.61
CA THR A 183 -8.63 -6.72 -8.72
C THR A 183 -7.46 -5.82 -8.37
N GLY A 184 -7.70 -4.51 -8.39
CA GLY A 184 -6.68 -3.51 -8.12
C GLY A 184 -5.88 -2.99 -9.31
N MET A 185 -6.04 -3.60 -10.48
CA MET A 185 -5.57 -3.01 -11.73
C MET A 185 -6.68 -2.17 -12.37
N SER A 186 -6.32 -1.21 -13.22
CA SER A 186 -7.31 -0.55 -14.08
C SER A 186 -8.01 -1.57 -14.98
N LEU A 187 -9.22 -1.24 -15.44
CA LEU A 187 -9.92 -2.10 -16.40
C LEU A 187 -9.13 -2.22 -17.72
N VAL A 188 -8.44 -1.14 -18.12
CA VAL A 188 -7.61 -1.11 -19.33
C VAL A 188 -6.38 -2.01 -19.19
N GLU A 189 -5.69 -2.00 -18.05
CA GLU A 189 -4.56 -2.91 -17.80
C GLU A 189 -5.02 -4.37 -17.78
N SER A 190 -6.15 -4.62 -17.11
CA SER A 190 -6.77 -5.94 -17.02
C SER A 190 -7.13 -6.47 -18.41
N GLU A 191 -7.73 -5.62 -19.26
CA GLU A 191 -8.07 -5.95 -20.63
C GLU A 191 -6.84 -6.32 -21.45
N ARG A 192 -5.75 -5.55 -21.34
CA ARG A 192 -4.48 -5.82 -22.04
C ARG A 192 -3.86 -7.14 -21.61
N ILE A 193 -3.88 -7.45 -20.31
CA ILE A 193 -3.36 -8.70 -19.76
C ILE A 193 -4.18 -9.88 -20.28
N LEU A 194 -5.51 -9.81 -20.18
CA LEU A 194 -6.42 -10.85 -20.65
C LEU A 194 -6.27 -11.07 -22.15
N THR A 195 -6.26 -10.00 -22.94
CA THR A 195 -6.11 -10.06 -24.40
C THR A 195 -4.78 -10.70 -24.79
N ARG A 196 -3.68 -10.34 -24.10
CA ARG A 196 -2.37 -10.95 -24.36
C ARG A 196 -2.38 -12.46 -24.07
N ILE A 197 -2.97 -12.87 -22.95
CA ILE A 197 -3.09 -14.29 -22.59
C ILE A 197 -3.83 -15.04 -23.71
N LEU A 198 -4.98 -14.52 -24.13
CA LEU A 198 -5.81 -15.12 -25.17
C LEU A 198 -5.11 -15.25 -26.53
N ILE A 199 -4.31 -14.26 -26.91
CA ILE A 199 -3.59 -14.27 -28.20
C ILE A 199 -2.45 -15.29 -28.22
N GLU A 200 -1.79 -15.54 -27.07
CA GLU A 200 -0.60 -16.40 -27.02
C GLU A 200 -0.91 -17.89 -27.23
N ASP A 201 -2.01 -18.41 -26.67
CA ASP A 201 -2.34 -19.85 -26.73
C ASP A 201 -3.80 -20.15 -27.11
N GLY A 202 -4.66 -19.13 -27.26
CA GLY A 202 -6.08 -19.31 -27.57
C GLY A 202 -6.88 -20.00 -26.47
N ALA A 203 -6.35 -20.05 -25.24
CA ALA A 203 -7.02 -20.67 -24.12
C ALA A 203 -6.97 -19.77 -22.88
N VAL A 204 -7.91 -19.99 -21.95
CA VAL A 204 -7.77 -19.50 -20.58
C VAL A 204 -7.82 -20.70 -19.67
N THR A 205 -6.73 -20.91 -18.95
CA THR A 205 -6.47 -22.07 -18.09
C THR A 205 -6.04 -21.64 -16.70
N ALA A 206 -5.95 -22.58 -15.76
CA ALA A 206 -5.46 -22.30 -14.41
C ALA A 206 -4.01 -21.74 -14.38
N ALA A 207 -3.19 -22.04 -15.40
CA ALA A 207 -1.82 -21.51 -15.51
C ALA A 207 -1.80 -19.99 -15.71
N ASP A 208 -2.86 -19.43 -16.30
CA ASP A 208 -2.96 -18.00 -16.57
C ASP A 208 -3.16 -17.17 -15.30
N ILE A 209 -3.65 -17.77 -14.22
CA ILE A 209 -3.73 -17.13 -12.90
C ILE A 209 -2.33 -16.65 -12.46
N ALA A 210 -1.31 -17.48 -12.63
CA ALA A 210 0.07 -17.12 -12.30
C ALA A 210 0.62 -16.04 -13.25
N ARG A 211 0.24 -16.07 -14.53
CA ARG A 211 0.63 -15.05 -15.52
C ARG A 211 0.01 -13.69 -15.22
N VAL A 212 -1.26 -13.65 -14.80
CA VAL A 212 -1.93 -12.43 -14.34
C VAL A 212 -1.24 -11.88 -13.09
N ALA A 213 -0.96 -12.73 -12.09
CA ALA A 213 -0.26 -12.31 -10.88
C ALA A 213 1.13 -11.71 -11.19
N ALA A 214 1.89 -12.33 -12.11
CA ALA A 214 3.18 -11.81 -12.56
C ALA A 214 3.06 -10.47 -13.31
N ALA A 215 2.01 -10.30 -14.13
CA ALA A 215 1.74 -9.04 -14.81
C ALA A 215 1.36 -7.92 -13.83
N LYS A 216 0.50 -8.22 -12.84
CA LYS A 216 0.13 -7.31 -11.75
C LYS A 216 1.36 -6.85 -10.97
N ARG A 217 2.25 -7.78 -10.63
CA ARG A 217 3.55 -7.47 -10.00
C ARG A 217 4.37 -6.46 -10.81
N LYS A 218 4.51 -6.69 -12.12
CA LYS A 218 5.28 -5.81 -13.00
C LYS A 218 4.72 -4.39 -13.06
N ILE A 219 3.39 -4.24 -13.03
CA ILE A 219 2.74 -2.91 -13.00
C ILE A 219 3.11 -2.15 -11.74
N VAL A 220 3.06 -2.82 -10.57
CA VAL A 220 3.45 -2.20 -9.29
C VAL A 220 4.92 -1.77 -9.31
N GLU A 221 5.82 -2.64 -9.77
CA GLU A 221 7.26 -2.36 -9.83
C GLU A 221 7.59 -1.22 -10.82
N GLN A 222 6.82 -1.09 -11.92
CA GLN A 222 6.99 0.00 -12.90
C GLN A 222 6.63 1.38 -12.34
N GLU A 223 5.71 1.47 -11.38
CA GLU A 223 5.41 2.76 -10.73
C GLU A 223 6.59 3.26 -9.89
N GLY A 224 7.53 2.39 -9.50
CA GLY A 224 8.78 2.75 -8.82
C GLY A 224 8.62 3.25 -7.39
N LEU A 225 7.41 3.22 -6.83
CA LEU A 225 7.08 3.70 -5.49
C LEU A 225 6.93 2.56 -4.46
N LEU A 226 6.60 1.36 -4.93
CA LEU A 226 6.43 0.17 -4.10
C LEU A 226 7.16 -1.00 -4.74
N GLU A 227 7.79 -1.83 -3.90
CA GLU A 227 8.39 -3.08 -4.32
C GLU A 227 7.44 -4.24 -4.02
N TYR A 228 7.18 -5.10 -5.00
CA TYR A 228 6.44 -6.32 -4.76
C TYR A 228 7.39 -7.42 -4.25
N TRP A 229 7.10 -7.98 -3.09
CA TRP A 229 7.89 -9.04 -2.48
C TRP A 229 7.16 -10.38 -2.55
N THR A 230 7.89 -11.44 -2.91
CA THR A 230 7.41 -12.82 -2.73
C THR A 230 7.63 -13.22 -1.28
N ALA A 231 6.53 -13.44 -0.57
CA ALA A 231 6.57 -13.87 0.83
C ALA A 231 6.85 -15.39 0.91
N GLU A 232 8.12 -15.76 0.79
CA GLU A 232 8.59 -17.16 0.94
C GLU A 232 8.82 -17.55 2.40
N GLU A 233 9.02 -16.56 3.26
CA GLU A 233 9.28 -16.76 4.69
C GLU A 233 7.98 -17.12 5.41
N THR A 234 8.01 -18.15 6.25
CA THR A 234 6.84 -18.62 7.01
C THR A 234 6.95 -18.21 8.47
N MET A 235 5.84 -18.24 9.21
CA MET A 235 5.88 -17.94 10.65
C MET A 235 6.75 -18.93 11.45
N ALA A 236 7.03 -20.11 10.89
CA ALA A 236 7.96 -21.09 11.45
C ALA A 236 9.43 -20.66 11.36
N SER A 237 9.82 -19.79 10.40
CA SER A 237 11.18 -19.25 10.31
C SER A 237 11.43 -18.10 11.30
N VAL A 238 10.40 -17.64 12.00
CA VAL A 238 10.49 -16.63 13.07
C VAL A 238 10.55 -17.32 14.42
N ALA A 239 11.69 -17.25 15.12
CA ALA A 239 11.84 -17.78 16.47
C ALA A 239 11.36 -16.77 17.53
N GLY A 240 10.68 -17.25 18.58
CA GLY A 240 10.08 -16.40 19.61
C GLY A 240 8.83 -15.66 19.13
N LEU A 241 8.58 -14.49 19.70
CA LEU A 241 7.47 -13.58 19.42
C LEU A 241 6.08 -14.21 19.66
N GLU A 242 5.95 -15.06 20.68
CA GLU A 242 4.75 -15.87 20.91
C GLU A 242 3.50 -15.00 21.17
N GLY A 243 3.63 -13.89 21.90
CA GLY A 243 2.56 -12.92 22.11
C GLY A 243 2.07 -12.28 20.80
N LEU A 244 3.00 -11.87 19.94
CA LEU A 244 2.70 -11.31 18.63
C LEU A 244 2.07 -12.36 17.70
N LYS A 245 2.57 -13.60 17.69
CA LYS A 245 2.02 -14.71 16.90
C LYS A 245 0.59 -15.03 17.30
N ALA A 246 0.32 -15.10 18.60
CA ALA A 246 -1.03 -15.32 19.11
C ALA A 246 -1.99 -14.18 18.73
N TRP A 247 -1.51 -12.94 18.73
CA TRP A 247 -2.29 -11.77 18.31
C TRP A 247 -2.60 -11.76 16.81
N LEU A 248 -1.65 -12.20 15.98
CA LEU A 248 -1.80 -12.38 14.54
C LEU A 248 -2.79 -13.51 14.19
N ALA A 249 -2.70 -14.65 14.89
CA ALA A 249 -3.57 -15.80 14.66
C ALA A 249 -5.06 -15.44 14.83
N LYS A 250 -5.39 -14.57 15.81
CA LYS A 250 -6.76 -14.07 16.01
C LYS A 250 -7.27 -13.24 14.83
N ARG A 251 -6.39 -12.45 14.21
CA ARG A 251 -6.73 -11.57 13.09
C ARG A 251 -6.81 -12.30 11.76
N ARG A 252 -6.04 -13.39 11.61
CA ARG A 252 -6.10 -14.27 10.44
C ARG A 252 -7.53 -14.72 10.15
N ALA A 253 -8.32 -15.05 11.17
CA ALA A 253 -9.72 -15.45 10.99
C ALA A 253 -10.57 -14.38 10.26
N ALA A 254 -10.35 -13.09 10.56
CA ALA A 254 -11.06 -11.99 9.90
C ALA A 254 -10.58 -11.73 8.46
N VAL A 255 -9.34 -12.14 8.14
CA VAL A 255 -8.78 -12.07 6.79
C VAL A 255 -9.25 -13.24 5.92
N GLU A 256 -9.43 -14.42 6.52
CA GLU A 256 -9.90 -15.63 5.83
C GLU A 256 -11.41 -15.63 5.55
N ASP A 257 -12.21 -15.00 6.43
CA ASP A 257 -13.66 -14.82 6.26
C ASP A 257 -14.07 -13.32 6.42
N PRO A 258 -13.79 -12.48 5.40
CA PRO A 258 -14.14 -11.06 5.46
C PRO A 258 -15.65 -10.79 5.55
N GLU A 259 -16.47 -11.62 4.90
CA GLU A 259 -17.93 -11.48 4.91
C GLU A 259 -18.50 -11.79 6.29
N GLY A 260 -18.09 -12.91 6.89
CA GLY A 260 -18.48 -13.26 8.25
C GLY A 260 -17.94 -12.28 9.29
N ALA A 261 -16.70 -11.79 9.13
CA ALA A 261 -16.13 -10.75 9.99
C ALA A 261 -16.95 -9.46 9.94
N SER A 262 -17.30 -8.99 8.73
CA SER A 262 -18.13 -7.80 8.51
C SER A 262 -19.54 -7.98 9.11
N ALA A 263 -20.17 -9.13 8.90
CA ALA A 263 -21.48 -9.46 9.49
C ALA A 263 -21.44 -9.49 11.03
N PHE A 264 -20.30 -9.88 11.63
CA PHE A 264 -20.06 -9.84 13.07
C PHE A 264 -19.71 -8.42 13.58
N GLY A 265 -19.53 -7.45 12.70
CA GLY A 265 -19.17 -6.07 13.03
C GLY A 265 -17.67 -5.84 13.24
N LEU A 266 -16.81 -6.74 12.76
CA LEU A 266 -15.36 -6.55 12.80
C LEU A 266 -14.89 -5.80 11.55
N PRO A 267 -14.12 -4.71 11.72
CA PRO A 267 -13.40 -4.11 10.61
C PRO A 267 -12.20 -4.96 10.22
N PHE A 268 -11.72 -4.79 8.99
CA PHE A 268 -10.43 -5.35 8.57
C PHE A 268 -9.30 -4.82 9.48
N PRO A 269 -8.34 -5.67 9.91
CA PRO A 269 -7.27 -5.25 10.81
C PRO A 269 -6.42 -4.11 10.23
N LYS A 270 -6.14 -3.07 11.02
CA LYS A 270 -5.44 -1.89 10.50
C LYS A 270 -3.95 -2.10 10.30
N GLY A 271 -3.31 -2.84 11.19
CA GLY A 271 -1.86 -2.97 11.16
C GLY A 271 -1.20 -3.00 12.52
N MET A 272 0.11 -3.17 12.51
CA MET A 272 0.96 -3.14 13.69
C MET A 272 2.22 -2.31 13.47
N LEU A 273 2.74 -1.76 14.56
CA LEU A 273 4.05 -1.12 14.61
C LEU A 273 5.01 -2.00 15.44
N LEU A 274 6.11 -2.42 14.82
CA LEU A 274 7.18 -3.20 15.45
C LEU A 274 8.33 -2.28 15.83
N LEU A 275 8.44 -1.97 17.12
CA LEU A 275 9.54 -1.19 17.69
C LEU A 275 10.51 -2.16 18.34
N GLY A 276 11.82 -1.91 18.27
CA GLY A 276 12.72 -2.70 19.10
C GLY A 276 14.13 -2.81 18.58
N VAL A 277 14.87 -3.74 19.18
CA VAL A 277 16.30 -3.91 18.95
C VAL A 277 16.57 -4.30 17.49
N PRO A 278 17.54 -3.64 16.81
CA PRO A 278 17.91 -4.03 15.45
C PRO A 278 18.36 -5.50 15.41
N GLY A 279 18.11 -6.17 14.28
CA GLY A 279 18.51 -7.58 14.10
C GLY A 279 17.66 -8.62 14.84
N CYS A 280 16.52 -8.23 15.45
CA CYS A 280 15.65 -9.15 16.19
C CYS A 280 14.40 -9.62 15.39
N GLY A 281 14.49 -9.64 14.06
CA GLY A 281 13.45 -10.29 13.22
C GLY A 281 12.20 -9.46 12.91
N LYS A 282 12.19 -8.14 13.16
CA LYS A 282 11.04 -7.26 12.82
C LYS A 282 10.64 -7.31 11.34
N SER A 283 11.62 -7.11 10.45
CA SER A 283 11.42 -7.18 8.99
C SER A 283 11.07 -8.60 8.52
N LEU A 284 11.63 -9.63 9.16
CA LEU A 284 11.28 -11.03 8.89
C LEU A 284 9.83 -11.33 9.26
N CYS A 285 9.36 -10.80 10.39
CA CYS A 285 7.97 -10.93 10.83
C CYS A 285 6.98 -10.36 9.81
N ALA A 286 7.27 -9.20 9.22
CA ALA A 286 6.43 -8.60 8.18
C ALA A 286 6.26 -9.54 6.97
N LYS A 287 7.37 -10.17 6.54
CA LYS A 287 7.38 -11.16 5.44
C LYS A 287 6.57 -12.40 5.79
N ALA A 288 6.76 -12.91 7.02
CA ALA A 288 6.06 -14.09 7.51
C ALA A 288 4.54 -13.89 7.62
N VAL A 289 4.08 -12.70 8.01
CA VAL A 289 2.64 -12.37 8.09
C VAL A 289 1.97 -12.49 6.71
N ALA A 290 2.59 -11.90 5.68
CA ALA A 290 2.03 -11.94 4.33
C ALA A 290 1.92 -13.38 3.80
N SER A 291 2.95 -14.21 4.03
CA SER A 291 2.94 -15.62 3.65
C SER A 291 1.85 -16.41 4.40
N GLU A 292 1.78 -16.25 5.72
CA GLU A 292 0.81 -16.93 6.59
C GLU A 292 -0.64 -16.58 6.22
N TRP A 293 -0.90 -15.31 5.88
CA TRP A 293 -2.22 -14.85 5.48
C TRP A 293 -2.51 -15.03 3.98
N ARG A 294 -1.54 -15.52 3.21
CA ARG A 294 -1.62 -15.70 1.75
C ARG A 294 -1.99 -14.40 1.02
N LEU A 295 -1.52 -13.27 1.54
CA LEU A 295 -1.70 -11.96 0.94
C LEU A 295 -0.44 -11.52 0.20
N PRO A 296 -0.56 -10.71 -0.86
CA PRO A 296 0.59 -10.05 -1.45
C PRO A 296 1.34 -9.20 -0.42
N LEU A 297 2.66 -9.06 -0.60
CA LEU A 297 3.49 -8.20 0.21
C LEU A 297 4.03 -7.05 -0.64
N LEU A 298 3.68 -5.83 -0.25
CA LEU A 298 4.24 -4.61 -0.82
C LEU A 298 5.19 -3.99 0.19
N ARG A 299 6.41 -3.65 -0.24
CA ARG A 299 7.37 -2.93 0.58
C ARG A 299 7.43 -1.47 0.12
N LEU A 300 7.29 -0.57 1.08
CA LEU A 300 7.61 0.83 0.92
C LEU A 300 8.95 1.09 1.59
N ASP A 301 9.92 1.60 0.82
CA ASP A 301 11.16 2.14 1.37
C ASP A 301 10.97 3.65 1.60
N PRO A 302 10.89 4.11 2.86
CA PRO A 302 10.73 5.53 3.13
C PRO A 302 11.89 6.36 2.57
N GLY A 303 13.14 5.86 2.57
CA GLY A 303 14.27 6.60 2.03
C GLY A 303 14.12 6.90 0.53
N ALA A 304 13.63 5.92 -0.23
CA ALA A 304 13.43 6.07 -1.68
C ALA A 304 12.40 7.16 -2.05
N LEU A 305 11.46 7.49 -1.14
CA LEU A 305 10.47 8.55 -1.34
C LEU A 305 11.07 9.96 -1.23
N PHE A 306 12.10 10.15 -0.40
CA PHE A 306 12.71 11.45 -0.14
C PHE A 306 13.95 11.71 -1.01
N ASP A 307 14.68 10.67 -1.42
CA ASP A 307 15.94 10.81 -2.18
C ASP A 307 15.75 11.15 -3.67
N LYS A 308 14.67 10.69 -4.32
CA LYS A 308 14.62 10.71 -5.80
C LYS A 308 14.03 11.98 -6.43
N TYR A 309 13.22 12.77 -5.71
CA TYR A 309 12.50 13.90 -6.32
C TYR A 309 12.23 15.01 -5.30
N VAL A 310 13.20 15.92 -5.13
CA VAL A 310 13.03 17.15 -4.34
C VAL A 310 11.91 17.99 -4.98
N GLY A 311 10.71 17.96 -4.39
CA GLY A 311 9.57 18.80 -4.79
C GLY A 311 8.18 18.13 -4.81
N ASP A 312 8.08 16.78 -4.87
CA ASP A 312 6.80 16.07 -5.05
C ASP A 312 6.63 14.84 -4.10
N THR A 313 7.37 14.80 -2.97
CA THR A 313 7.39 13.69 -2.00
C THR A 313 6.00 13.33 -1.47
N GLU A 314 5.17 14.32 -1.14
CA GLU A 314 3.82 14.09 -0.61
C GLU A 314 2.88 13.47 -1.65
N LYS A 315 2.99 13.89 -2.91
CA LYS A 315 2.22 13.33 -4.01
C LYS A 315 2.64 11.89 -4.29
N ASN A 316 3.95 11.62 -4.27
CA ASN A 316 4.49 10.26 -4.40
C ASN A 316 4.03 9.36 -3.27
N PHE A 317 4.05 9.86 -2.03
CA PHE A 317 3.53 9.14 -0.88
C PHE A 317 2.05 8.78 -1.05
N ARG A 318 1.21 9.78 -1.38
CA ARG A 318 -0.23 9.56 -1.65
C ARG A 318 -0.46 8.57 -2.78
N ARG A 319 0.34 8.65 -3.85
CA ARG A 319 0.28 7.69 -4.95
C ARG A 319 0.65 6.28 -4.50
N ALA A 320 1.69 6.11 -3.69
CA ALA A 320 2.05 4.81 -3.11
C ALA A 320 0.90 4.24 -2.26
N MET A 321 0.29 5.06 -1.40
CA MET A 321 -0.85 4.65 -0.59
C MET A 321 -2.05 4.23 -1.47
N ARG A 322 -2.39 5.00 -2.51
CA ARG A 322 -3.43 4.62 -3.48
C ARG A 322 -3.09 3.32 -4.21
N THR A 323 -1.83 3.08 -4.53
CA THR A 323 -1.41 1.81 -5.12
C THR A 323 -1.60 0.65 -4.14
N ALA A 324 -1.28 0.82 -2.86
CA ALA A 324 -1.57 -0.18 -1.84
C ALA A 324 -3.08 -0.44 -1.67
N GLU A 325 -3.91 0.61 -1.63
CA GLU A 325 -5.39 0.49 -1.56
C GLU A 325 -5.94 -0.26 -2.78
N ARG A 326 -5.47 0.08 -3.98
CA ARG A 326 -5.86 -0.63 -5.20
C ARG A 326 -5.49 -2.11 -5.08
N MET A 327 -4.30 -2.43 -4.59
CA MET A 327 -3.80 -3.81 -4.50
C MET A 327 -4.47 -4.64 -3.38
N ALA A 328 -5.38 -4.06 -2.60
CA ALA A 328 -6.05 -4.74 -1.51
C ALA A 328 -6.84 -6.00 -1.97
N PRO A 329 -6.90 -7.05 -1.12
CA PRO A 329 -6.30 -7.12 0.22
C PRO A 329 -4.79 -7.41 0.16
N VAL A 330 -4.00 -6.70 0.97
CA VAL A 330 -2.54 -6.70 0.87
C VAL A 330 -1.86 -6.40 2.20
N VAL A 331 -0.65 -6.91 2.40
CA VAL A 331 0.24 -6.47 3.48
C VAL A 331 1.17 -5.38 2.95
N LEU A 332 1.10 -4.18 3.53
CA LEU A 332 2.01 -3.07 3.26
C LEU A 332 3.08 -3.01 4.36
N TRP A 333 4.30 -3.42 4.03
CA TRP A 333 5.46 -3.33 4.91
C TRP A 333 6.20 -2.01 4.69
N ILE A 334 6.27 -1.20 5.74
CA ILE A 334 7.05 0.04 5.78
C ILE A 334 8.26 -0.21 6.66
N ASP A 335 9.43 -0.36 6.06
CA ASP A 335 10.65 -0.70 6.80
C ASP A 335 11.36 0.55 7.30
N GLU A 336 11.79 0.52 8.57
CA GLU A 336 12.57 1.59 9.21
C GLU A 336 11.93 2.97 9.02
N ILE A 337 10.66 3.07 9.42
CA ILE A 337 9.84 4.28 9.23
C ILE A 337 10.46 5.54 9.86
N GLU A 338 11.33 5.38 10.86
CA GLU A 338 12.16 6.45 11.44
C GLU A 338 13.08 7.14 10.44
N LYS A 339 13.47 6.46 9.34
CA LYS A 339 14.37 7.04 8.33
C LYS A 339 13.74 8.20 7.61
N ALA A 340 12.44 8.17 7.39
CA ALA A 340 11.74 9.29 6.78
C ALA A 340 11.54 10.47 7.76
N PHE A 341 11.82 10.29 9.05
CA PHE A 341 11.89 11.38 10.04
C PHE A 341 13.32 11.87 10.30
N ALA A 342 14.33 11.24 9.71
CA ALA A 342 15.70 11.70 9.86
C ALA A 342 15.85 13.05 9.12
N PRO A 343 16.51 14.06 9.71
CA PRO A 343 16.77 15.30 9.01
C PRO A 343 17.58 14.99 7.75
N SER A 344 16.97 15.21 6.58
CA SER A 344 17.64 15.15 5.28
C SER A 344 18.56 16.36 5.14
N GLY A 345 19.66 16.41 5.89
CA GLY A 345 20.68 17.45 5.80
C GLY A 345 20.24 18.86 6.25
N GLY A 346 20.53 19.21 7.51
CA GLY A 346 20.38 20.59 8.01
C GLY A 346 18.93 21.07 8.11
N ASP A 347 18.76 22.27 8.67
CA ASP A 347 17.49 22.93 9.04
C ASP A 347 16.51 23.23 7.87
N GLN A 348 16.64 22.58 6.70
CA GLN A 348 16.01 22.96 5.44
C GLN A 348 14.83 22.07 4.98
N ASP A 349 14.34 21.13 5.79
CA ASP A 349 13.26 20.23 5.34
C ASP A 349 11.85 20.87 5.33
N GLY A 350 11.70 22.15 5.71
CA GLY A 350 10.49 22.95 5.48
C GLY A 350 9.16 22.36 6.01
N GLY A 351 9.22 21.42 6.96
CA GLY A 351 8.07 20.66 7.45
C GLY A 351 7.46 19.68 6.43
N VAL A 352 8.14 19.36 5.32
CA VAL A 352 7.66 18.41 4.30
C VAL A 352 7.45 17.03 4.91
N SER A 353 8.45 16.50 5.61
CA SER A 353 8.35 15.21 6.30
C SER A 353 7.15 15.17 7.24
N GLN A 354 6.99 16.17 8.11
CA GLN A 354 5.84 16.23 9.03
C GLN A 354 4.48 16.22 8.31
N ARG A 355 4.34 16.93 7.18
CA ARG A 355 3.10 16.91 6.38
C ARG A 355 2.83 15.54 5.77
N VAL A 356 3.85 14.90 5.18
CA VAL A 356 3.73 13.54 4.62
C VAL A 356 3.25 12.55 5.68
N PHE A 357 3.77 12.64 6.90
CA PHE A 357 3.37 11.76 7.98
C PHE A 357 2.02 12.09 8.59
N GLY A 358 1.63 13.36 8.63
CA GLY A 358 0.25 13.76 8.92
C GLY A 358 -0.72 13.08 7.96
N SER A 359 -0.42 13.14 6.66
CA SER A 359 -1.17 12.46 5.61
C SER A 359 -1.16 10.93 5.77
N PHE A 360 -0.03 10.33 6.17
CA PHE A 360 0.05 8.89 6.47
C PHE A 360 -0.86 8.49 7.63
N LEU A 361 -0.81 9.22 8.74
CA LEU A 361 -1.63 8.90 9.91
C LEU A 361 -3.12 9.10 9.66
N ALA A 362 -3.49 10.09 8.83
CA ALA A 362 -4.85 10.27 8.34
C ALA A 362 -5.28 9.09 7.47
N TRP A 363 -4.45 8.74 6.47
CA TRP A 363 -4.67 7.58 5.60
C TRP A 363 -4.79 6.27 6.39
N LEU A 364 -3.95 6.04 7.39
CA LEU A 364 -4.03 4.85 8.25
C LEU A 364 -5.37 4.74 9.00
N GLN A 365 -6.13 5.82 9.15
CA GLN A 365 -7.47 5.81 9.75
C GLN A 365 -8.59 5.76 8.74
N GLU A 366 -8.44 6.44 7.61
CA GLU A 366 -9.52 6.72 6.66
C GLU A 366 -9.43 5.88 5.38
N ARG A 367 -8.37 5.09 5.20
CA ARG A 367 -8.17 4.32 3.96
C ARG A 367 -9.36 3.44 3.65
N SER A 368 -9.64 3.38 2.36
CA SER A 368 -10.54 2.40 1.78
C SER A 368 -9.74 1.16 1.36
N GLY A 369 -10.27 -0.03 1.65
CA GLY A 369 -9.68 -1.29 1.25
C GLY A 369 -8.87 -2.00 2.35
N ASP A 370 -8.76 -3.31 2.18
CA ASP A 370 -8.22 -4.27 3.15
C ASP A 370 -6.68 -4.29 3.14
N VAL A 371 -6.07 -3.16 3.51
CA VAL A 371 -4.61 -3.01 3.60
C VAL A 371 -4.16 -3.22 5.04
N PHE A 372 -3.34 -4.24 5.31
CA PHE A 372 -2.74 -4.47 6.61
C PHE A 372 -1.34 -3.86 6.67
N VAL A 373 -1.12 -2.84 7.50
CA VAL A 373 0.16 -2.13 7.55
C VAL A 373 1.09 -2.73 8.61
N VAL A 374 2.30 -3.12 8.22
CA VAL A 374 3.37 -3.50 9.15
C VAL A 374 4.48 -2.46 9.06
N ALA A 375 4.58 -1.59 10.06
CA ALA A 375 5.66 -0.63 10.14
C ALA A 375 6.74 -1.15 11.10
N THR A 376 8.03 -1.00 10.74
CA THR A 376 9.14 -1.35 11.63
C THR A 376 9.90 -0.09 12.05
N SER A 377 10.46 -0.10 13.27
CA SER A 377 11.40 0.93 13.69
C SER A 377 12.44 0.42 14.69
N ASN A 378 13.66 0.92 14.53
CA ASN A 378 14.78 0.68 15.44
C ASN A 378 15.02 1.87 16.40
N ASP A 379 14.43 3.04 16.15
CA ASP A 379 14.68 4.27 16.89
C ASP A 379 13.40 5.06 17.21
N VAL A 380 12.88 4.83 18.41
CA VAL A 380 11.65 5.47 18.90
C VAL A 380 11.81 6.97 19.12
N SER A 381 13.03 7.48 19.30
CA SER A 381 13.27 8.91 19.55
C SER A 381 12.96 9.79 18.34
N ARG A 382 12.96 9.20 17.15
CA ARG A 382 12.66 9.87 15.88
C ARG A 382 11.20 9.78 15.47
N LEU A 383 10.42 8.93 16.15
CA LEU A 383 9.02 8.76 15.82
C LEU A 383 8.18 9.82 16.53
N PRO A 384 7.24 10.47 15.82
CA PRO A 384 6.26 11.33 16.46
C PRO A 384 5.42 10.55 17.47
N PRO A 385 5.08 11.13 18.64
CA PRO A 385 4.24 10.49 19.66
C PRO A 385 2.90 9.97 19.13
N GLU A 386 2.39 10.56 18.05
CA GLU A 386 1.13 10.22 17.40
C GLU A 386 1.09 8.75 16.93
N PHE A 387 2.23 8.14 16.59
CA PHE A 387 2.31 6.74 16.15
C PHE A 387 1.96 5.73 17.24
N ILE A 388 2.12 6.12 18.51
CA ILE A 388 1.95 5.24 19.67
C ILE A 388 0.53 5.37 20.24
N ARG A 389 -0.23 6.38 19.78
CA ARG A 389 -1.60 6.59 20.24
C ARG A 389 -2.50 5.44 19.77
N LYS A 390 -3.15 4.80 20.75
CA LYS A 390 -4.15 3.75 20.47
C LYS A 390 -5.19 4.23 19.45
N GLY A 391 -5.47 3.36 18.49
CA GLY A 391 -6.41 3.62 17.39
C GLY A 391 -5.73 3.85 16.04
N ARG A 392 -4.45 4.28 16.02
CA ARG A 392 -3.65 4.45 14.77
C ARG A 392 -3.26 3.10 14.19
N PHE A 393 -2.43 2.38 14.92
CA PHE A 393 -2.23 0.94 14.74
C PHE A 393 -3.18 0.18 15.67
N ASP A 394 -3.49 -1.06 15.31
CA ASP A 394 -4.24 -1.96 16.19
C ASP A 394 -3.40 -2.32 17.42
N GLU A 395 -2.08 -2.44 17.25
CA GLU A 395 -1.15 -2.70 18.33
C GLU A 395 0.27 -2.17 18.03
N VAL A 396 0.97 -1.79 19.10
CA VAL A 396 2.39 -1.40 19.04
C VAL A 396 3.18 -2.42 19.84
N PHE A 397 3.97 -3.22 19.15
CA PHE A 397 4.79 -4.26 19.75
C PHE A 397 6.22 -3.79 19.99
N PHE A 398 6.76 -4.14 21.15
CA PHE A 398 8.19 -4.07 21.43
C PHE A 398 8.85 -5.44 21.27
N VAL A 399 9.81 -5.50 20.35
CA VAL A 399 10.62 -6.68 20.03
C VAL A 399 11.97 -6.51 20.71
N ASP A 400 12.19 -7.27 21.78
CA ASP A 400 13.44 -7.25 22.51
C ASP A 400 14.44 -8.30 21.99
N LEU A 401 15.61 -8.39 22.64
CA LEU A 401 16.56 -9.47 22.42
C LEU A 401 15.91 -10.85 22.67
N PRO A 402 16.23 -11.86 21.84
CA PRO A 402 15.63 -13.18 21.94
C PRO A 402 15.92 -13.86 23.27
N THR A 403 14.92 -14.53 23.82
CA THR A 403 15.05 -15.40 25.00
C THR A 403 15.99 -16.58 24.72
N ARG A 404 16.44 -17.30 25.76
CA ARG A 404 17.30 -18.48 25.59
C ARG A 404 16.65 -19.53 24.67
N VAL A 405 15.36 -19.81 24.87
CA VAL A 405 14.58 -20.73 24.03
C VAL A 405 14.52 -20.24 22.58
N ALA A 406 14.31 -18.94 22.37
CA ALA A 406 14.34 -18.35 21.03
C ALA A 406 15.72 -18.49 20.39
N ARG A 407 16.82 -18.23 21.12
CA ARG A 407 18.19 -18.38 20.61
C ARG A 407 18.53 -19.81 20.20
N THR A 408 18.12 -20.83 20.98
CA THR A 408 18.27 -22.23 20.57
C THR A 408 17.62 -22.48 19.21
N ARG A 409 16.38 -22.00 19.01
CA ARG A 409 15.67 -22.13 17.73
C ARG A 409 16.33 -21.33 16.60
N ILE A 410 16.84 -20.13 16.88
CA ILE A 410 17.54 -19.29 15.89
C ILE A 410 18.79 -20.02 15.36
N PHE A 411 19.57 -20.67 16.23
CA PHE A 411 20.70 -21.49 15.79
C PHE A 411 20.26 -22.65 14.89
N ASP A 412 19.25 -23.42 15.29
CA ASP A 412 18.71 -24.53 14.48
C ASP A 412 18.27 -24.07 13.09
N ILE A 413 17.49 -22.98 13.02
CA ILE A 413 17.00 -22.40 11.76
C ILE A 413 18.16 -22.00 10.86
N HIS A 414 19.13 -21.25 11.39
CA HIS A 414 20.23 -20.74 10.57
C HIS A 414 21.23 -21.82 10.13
N LEU A 415 21.45 -22.87 10.94
CA LEU A 415 22.26 -24.03 10.56
C LEU A 415 21.57 -24.82 9.43
N ARG A 416 20.28 -25.14 9.58
CA ARG A 416 19.50 -25.87 8.57
C ARG A 416 19.41 -25.08 7.25
N LYS A 417 19.17 -23.76 7.32
CA LYS A 417 19.16 -22.86 6.15
C LYS A 417 20.47 -22.94 5.35
N ARG A 418 21.58 -23.27 6.02
CA ARG A 418 22.93 -23.42 5.44
C ARG A 418 23.33 -24.87 5.20
N ARG A 419 22.37 -25.80 5.24
CA ARG A 419 22.58 -27.24 5.01
C ARG A 419 23.55 -27.88 6.00
N VAL A 420 23.66 -27.32 7.21
CA VAL A 420 24.39 -27.93 8.32
C VAL A 420 23.37 -28.65 9.19
N ASP A 421 23.59 -29.93 9.46
CA ASP A 421 22.76 -30.70 10.38
C ASP A 421 23.13 -30.32 11.83
N PRO A 422 22.19 -29.74 12.62
CA PRO A 422 22.45 -29.45 14.02
C PRO A 422 22.46 -30.70 14.90
N ALA A 423 22.12 -31.89 14.38
CA ALA A 423 22.17 -33.13 15.15
C ALA A 423 23.58 -33.36 15.74
N GLY A 424 23.64 -33.54 17.06
CA GLY A 424 24.90 -33.72 17.79
C GLY A 424 25.61 -32.41 18.19
N MET A 425 25.08 -31.24 17.82
CA MET A 425 25.58 -29.95 18.30
C MET A 425 24.87 -29.54 19.60
N ASP A 426 25.61 -28.92 20.53
CA ASP A 426 25.04 -28.41 21.78
C ASP A 426 24.44 -27.01 21.57
N LEU A 427 23.24 -26.96 20.98
CA LEU A 427 22.52 -25.71 20.74
C LEU A 427 22.11 -25.01 22.05
N GLU A 428 21.87 -25.77 23.12
CA GLU A 428 21.50 -25.24 24.43
C GLU A 428 22.68 -24.55 25.12
N GLY A 429 23.89 -25.11 25.00
CA GLY A 429 25.14 -24.47 25.42
C GLY A 429 25.41 -23.20 24.63
N LEU A 430 25.27 -23.24 23.30
CA LEU A 430 25.40 -22.06 22.43
C LEU A 430 24.40 -20.96 22.80
N ALA A 431 23.13 -21.31 23.05
CA ALA A 431 22.10 -20.38 23.50
C ALA A 431 22.42 -19.78 24.88
N GLY A 432 23.06 -20.54 25.76
CA GLY A 432 23.58 -20.06 27.04
C GLY A 432 24.72 -19.04 26.88
N ALA A 433 25.67 -19.31 25.99
CA ALA A 433 26.83 -18.46 25.73
C ALA A 433 26.49 -17.16 24.97
N THR A 434 25.34 -17.11 24.30
CA THR A 434 24.88 -15.97 23.48
C THR A 434 23.86 -15.08 24.18
N ALA A 435 23.87 -15.03 25.52
CA ALA A 435 23.03 -14.11 26.27
C ALA A 435 23.28 -12.66 25.82
N GLY A 436 22.23 -11.97 25.37
CA GLY A 436 22.31 -10.61 24.88
C GLY A 436 22.63 -10.45 23.38
N PHE A 437 22.72 -11.54 22.63
CA PHE A 437 22.84 -11.51 21.17
C PHE A 437 21.46 -11.34 20.52
N SER A 438 21.41 -10.57 19.44
CA SER A 438 20.29 -10.50 18.50
C SER A 438 20.28 -11.70 17.56
N GLY A 439 19.16 -11.91 16.86
CA GLY A 439 19.06 -12.98 15.86
C GLY A 439 20.07 -12.81 14.71
N ALA A 440 20.27 -11.57 14.26
CA ALA A 440 21.26 -11.26 13.23
C ALA A 440 22.69 -11.57 13.67
N GLU A 441 23.04 -11.34 14.94
CA GLU A 441 24.39 -11.67 15.45
C GLU A 441 24.60 -13.18 15.55
N ILE A 442 23.57 -13.94 15.95
CA ILE A 442 23.62 -15.41 15.91
C ILE A 442 23.79 -15.91 14.48
N GLU A 443 23.08 -15.30 13.52
CA GLU A 443 23.26 -15.61 12.10
C GLU A 443 24.71 -15.36 11.66
N GLN A 444 25.30 -14.23 12.05
CA GLN A 444 26.70 -13.91 11.72
C GLN A 444 27.67 -14.89 12.38
N VAL A 445 27.44 -15.32 13.62
CA VAL A 445 28.24 -16.38 14.27
C VAL A 445 28.23 -17.66 13.43
N VAL A 446 27.08 -18.09 12.94
CA VAL A 446 26.96 -19.29 12.08
C VAL A 446 27.70 -19.08 10.75
N ILE A 447 27.62 -17.90 10.15
CA ILE A 447 28.35 -17.57 8.92
C ILE A 447 29.87 -17.59 9.16
N SER A 448 30.36 -16.96 10.23
CA SER A 448 31.78 -16.96 10.58
C SER A 448 32.28 -18.37 10.85
N ALA A 449 31.50 -19.19 11.53
CA ALA A 449 31.85 -20.59 11.80
C ALA A 449 31.97 -21.41 10.52
N LEU A 450 31.15 -21.13 9.49
CA LEU A 450 31.29 -21.75 8.17
C LEU A 450 32.58 -21.33 7.47
N PHE A 451 32.97 -20.05 7.53
CA PHE A 451 34.25 -19.61 6.96
C PHE A 451 35.43 -20.28 7.65
N THR A 452 35.43 -20.32 8.99
CA THR A 452 36.45 -21.02 9.78
C THR A 452 36.51 -22.50 9.42
N ALA A 453 35.35 -23.16 9.32
CA ALA A 453 35.29 -24.58 8.98
C ALA A 453 35.72 -24.90 7.55
N PHE A 454 35.33 -24.06 6.60
CA PHE A 454 35.73 -24.19 5.20
C PHE A 454 37.24 -24.00 5.04
N ALA A 455 37.82 -22.96 5.65
CA ALA A 455 39.24 -22.67 5.57
C ALA A 455 40.11 -23.82 6.12
N ALA A 456 39.66 -24.46 7.19
CA ALA A 456 40.36 -25.58 7.82
C ALA A 456 39.90 -26.97 7.32
N ARG A 457 39.04 -27.02 6.30
CA ARG A 457 38.53 -28.25 5.65
C ARG A 457 37.90 -29.26 6.63
N HIS A 458 37.14 -28.78 7.59
CA HIS A 458 36.39 -29.62 8.52
C HIS A 458 34.89 -29.29 8.51
N ALA A 459 34.08 -30.15 9.11
CA ALA A 459 32.68 -29.86 9.36
C ALA A 459 32.53 -28.75 10.42
N VAL A 460 31.40 -28.04 10.40
CA VAL A 460 31.05 -27.14 11.50
C VAL A 460 30.76 -27.98 12.75
N SER A 461 31.23 -27.52 13.90
CA SER A 461 31.05 -28.17 15.20
C SER A 461 30.72 -27.14 16.28
N THR A 462 30.25 -27.61 17.43
CA THR A 462 29.96 -26.78 18.60
C THR A 462 31.16 -25.95 19.02
N GLU A 463 32.38 -26.51 18.98
CA GLU A 463 33.60 -25.84 19.40
C GLU A 463 33.94 -24.63 18.52
N ILE A 464 33.76 -24.77 17.21
CA ILE A 464 33.98 -23.67 16.25
C ILE A 464 32.96 -22.57 16.50
N LEU A 465 31.67 -22.94 16.63
CA LEU A 465 30.61 -21.98 16.93
C LEU A 465 30.89 -21.23 18.24
N MET A 466 31.28 -21.94 19.32
CA MET A 466 31.62 -21.33 20.61
C MET A 466 32.82 -20.37 20.51
N ARG A 467 33.82 -20.69 19.67
CA ARG A 467 34.95 -19.79 19.41
C ARG A 467 34.49 -18.50 18.72
N GLU A 468 33.62 -18.60 17.71
CA GLU A 468 33.08 -17.42 17.01
C GLU A 468 32.16 -16.60 17.90
N VAL A 469 31.38 -17.24 18.80
CA VAL A 469 30.60 -16.55 19.83
C VAL A 469 31.52 -15.72 20.73
N ALA A 470 32.62 -16.30 21.20
CA ALA A 470 33.58 -15.60 22.08
C ALA A 470 34.29 -14.43 21.37
N ALA A 471 34.48 -14.52 20.05
CA ALA A 471 35.08 -13.46 19.24
C ALA A 471 34.09 -12.33 18.87
N THR A 472 32.78 -12.55 19.06
CA THR A 472 31.74 -11.58 18.68
C THR A 472 31.37 -10.68 19.86
N HIS A 473 31.33 -9.36 19.61
CA HIS A 473 30.87 -8.38 20.60
C HIS A 473 29.39 -8.06 20.39
N PRO A 474 28.49 -8.45 21.31
CA PRO A 474 27.06 -8.28 21.11
C PRO A 474 26.60 -6.81 21.24
N LEU A 475 25.54 -6.46 20.52
CA LEU A 475 24.84 -5.18 20.52
C LEU A 475 24.41 -4.76 21.93
N SER A 476 24.01 -5.72 22.76
CA SER A 476 23.67 -5.47 24.16
C SER A 476 24.80 -4.87 24.99
N ARG A 477 26.06 -5.06 24.57
CA ARG A 477 27.24 -4.44 25.19
C ARG A 477 27.63 -3.14 24.51
N THR A 478 27.67 -3.11 23.18
CA THR A 478 28.12 -1.91 22.42
C THR A 478 27.11 -0.77 22.48
N MET A 479 25.82 -1.08 22.64
CA MET A 479 24.70 -0.13 22.69
C MET A 479 23.89 -0.24 24.00
N ALA A 480 24.53 -0.65 25.10
CA ALA A 480 23.86 -0.95 26.37
C ALA A 480 22.98 0.22 26.88
N GLU A 481 23.50 1.44 26.86
CA GLU A 481 22.78 2.64 27.31
C GLU A 481 21.54 2.93 26.45
N ARG A 482 21.70 2.85 25.13
CA ARG A 482 20.61 3.06 24.16
C ARG A 482 19.53 1.99 24.31
N LEU A 483 19.93 0.74 24.53
CA LEU A 483 19.00 -0.37 24.75
C LEU A 483 18.23 -0.21 26.08
N ALA A 484 18.91 0.19 27.14
CA ALA A 484 18.27 0.48 28.43
C ALA A 484 17.24 1.61 28.31
N ALA A 485 17.60 2.70 27.64
CA ALA A 485 16.69 3.81 27.36
C ALA A 485 15.47 3.36 26.54
N LEU A 486 15.70 2.57 25.49
CA LEU A 486 14.64 2.04 24.63
C LEU A 486 13.66 1.13 25.41
N ARG A 487 14.18 0.21 26.24
CA ARG A 487 13.37 -0.69 27.08
C ARG A 487 12.57 0.08 28.13
N ALA A 488 13.20 1.06 28.78
CA ALA A 488 12.54 1.92 29.77
C ALA A 488 11.39 2.72 29.11
N TRP A 489 11.62 3.24 27.91
CA TRP A 489 10.60 3.94 27.14
C TRP A 489 9.42 3.03 26.76
N ALA A 490 9.71 1.80 26.33
CA ALA A 490 8.72 0.85 25.81
C ALA A 490 7.79 0.27 26.90
N ARG A 491 8.30 0.06 28.12
CA ARG A 491 7.60 -0.62 29.23
C ARG A 491 6.14 -0.22 29.43
N ASP A 492 5.86 1.08 29.38
CA ASP A 492 4.53 1.64 29.66
C ASP A 492 3.77 2.04 28.39
N ARG A 493 4.37 1.86 27.21
CA ARG A 493 3.89 2.38 25.93
C ARG A 493 3.57 1.31 24.89
N THR A 494 4.08 0.10 25.07
CA THR A 494 3.95 -0.97 24.08
C THR A 494 3.55 -2.29 24.73
N VAL A 495 3.14 -3.24 23.89
CA VAL A 495 2.97 -4.65 24.26
C VAL A 495 4.26 -5.39 23.90
N ASN A 496 4.79 -6.20 24.81
CA ASN A 496 5.96 -7.02 24.49
C ASN A 496 5.58 -8.15 23.51
N ALA A 497 6.42 -8.37 22.50
CA ALA A 497 6.14 -9.32 21.43
C ALA A 497 6.28 -10.80 21.85
N ASP A 498 7.10 -11.11 22.86
CA ASP A 498 7.34 -12.46 23.38
C ASP A 498 6.34 -12.85 24.48
N SER A 499 6.17 -12.04 25.53
CA SER A 499 5.26 -12.36 26.65
C SER A 499 4.65 -11.13 27.32
N ALA A 500 3.44 -11.29 27.88
CA ALA A 500 2.75 -10.23 28.61
C ALA A 500 3.40 -9.90 29.99
N GLU A 501 4.26 -10.78 30.50
CA GLU A 501 4.86 -10.71 31.85
C GLU A 501 6.13 -9.85 31.92
N TRP A 502 6.62 -9.35 30.78
CA TRP A 502 7.78 -8.45 30.62
C TRP A 502 7.91 -7.30 31.63
N ARG A 503 6.80 -6.84 32.23
CA ARG A 503 6.78 -5.69 33.15
C ARG A 503 7.49 -5.93 34.47
N SER A 504 7.83 -7.16 34.87
CA SER A 504 8.47 -7.46 36.16
C SER A 504 10.00 -7.54 36.12
N GLU A 505 10.63 -7.77 34.96
CA GLU A 505 12.06 -8.13 34.86
C GLU A 505 13.03 -6.97 34.59
N VAL A 506 12.53 -5.80 34.20
CA VAL A 506 13.37 -4.59 33.95
C VAL A 506 13.28 -3.63 35.14
N PRO A 507 14.40 -3.17 35.75
CA PRO A 507 14.37 -2.21 36.85
C PRO A 507 13.61 -0.93 36.46
N ALA A 508 12.81 -0.38 37.38
CA ALA A 508 12.21 0.94 37.16
C ALA A 508 13.31 2.00 37.04
N PRO A 509 13.17 3.02 36.16
CA PRO A 509 14.14 4.10 36.12
C PRO A 509 14.20 4.76 37.51
N ALA A 510 15.42 5.00 38.00
CA ALA A 510 15.60 5.79 39.20
C ALA A 510 14.94 7.15 38.95
N ARG A 511 13.95 7.51 39.78
CA ARG A 511 13.33 8.84 39.72
C ARG A 511 14.46 9.86 39.84
N ALA A 512 14.70 10.63 38.78
CA ALA A 512 15.55 11.80 38.86
C ALA A 512 14.90 12.73 39.89
N THR A 513 15.47 12.80 41.08
CA THR A 513 15.17 13.86 42.05
C THR A 513 15.47 15.16 41.34
N ALA A 514 14.42 15.96 41.12
CA ALA A 514 14.55 17.32 40.64
C ALA A 514 15.48 18.08 41.60
N ALA A 515 16.73 18.29 41.18
CA ALA A 515 17.60 19.25 41.81
C ALA A 515 17.13 20.62 41.35
N THR A 516 16.44 21.31 42.24
CA THR A 516 16.08 22.72 42.12
C THR A 516 17.37 23.54 42.07
N LEU A 517 17.63 24.20 40.95
CA LEU A 517 18.41 25.44 40.86
C LEU A 517 17.76 26.36 39.83
#